data_AF-A0A5X4WNX3-F1
#
_entry.id   AF-A0A5X4WNX3-F1
#
_cell.length_a   1.000
_cell.length_b   1.000
_cell.length_c   1.000
_cell.angle_alpha   90.00
_cell.angle_beta   90.00
_cell.angle_gamma   90.00
#
_symmetry.space_group_name_H-M   'P 1'
#
loop_
_entity.id
_entity.type
_entity.pdbx_description
1 polymer ?
#
loop_
_entity_poly.entity_id
_entity_poly.type
_entity_poly.pdbx_seq_one_letter_code
_entity_poly.pdbx_strand_id
1 'polypeptide(L)'
;MLMLGDCFPPDFKANFSRERGISPGDVLYLHCDFTTPPKVKYMVVVCCEPLLVLLINSDINEFIKRNNDLMACQVEINREDHDFLKWDSFVNCIEAHAAFDLEIIKEKIAIQYGDVLKGRITDHCMRQVRCAVEISKIMVKRHKKLILAALQHYE
;
A
#
# COMPACT_ATOMS: atom_id res chain seq x y z
N MET A 1 -19.64 12.98 0.72
CA MET A 1 -18.79 13.36 1.87
C MET A 1 -17.51 13.91 1.26
N LEU A 2 -17.28 15.22 1.37
CA LEU A 2 -16.06 15.86 0.86
C LEU A 2 -14.88 15.40 1.74
N MET A 3 -13.83 14.87 1.12
CA MET A 3 -12.59 14.57 1.84
C MET A 3 -11.78 15.85 1.95
N LEU A 4 -11.06 16.06 3.07
CA LEU A 4 -10.26 17.27 3.29
C LEU A 4 -9.31 17.56 2.12
N GLY A 5 -8.81 16.50 1.47
CA GLY A 5 -7.98 16.54 0.27
C GLY A 5 -8.60 17.27 -0.93
N ASP A 6 -9.91 17.24 -1.06
CA ASP A 6 -10.61 17.82 -2.22
C ASP A 6 -10.73 19.35 -2.11
N CYS A 7 -10.67 19.87 -0.88
CA CYS A 7 -10.76 21.29 -0.56
C CYS A 7 -9.47 22.07 -0.86
N PHE A 8 -8.35 21.39 -1.15
CA PHE A 8 -7.10 22.09 -1.46
C PHE A 8 -7.12 22.72 -2.87
N PRO A 9 -6.49 23.90 -3.05
CA PRO A 9 -6.32 24.51 -4.37
C PRO A 9 -5.60 23.59 -5.37
N PRO A 10 -5.90 23.67 -6.68
CA PRO A 10 -5.25 22.86 -7.71
C PRO A 10 -3.71 22.96 -7.68
N ASP A 11 -3.17 24.17 -7.52
CA ASP A 11 -1.72 24.41 -7.47
C ASP A 11 -1.08 23.76 -6.24
N PHE A 12 -1.79 23.73 -5.10
CA PHE A 12 -1.33 23.03 -3.90
C PHE A 12 -1.29 21.52 -4.12
N LYS A 13 -2.35 20.94 -4.72
CA LYS A 13 -2.38 19.50 -5.05
C LYS A 13 -1.29 19.12 -6.04
N ALA A 14 -1.07 19.96 -7.05
CA ALA A 14 -0.01 19.77 -8.04
C ALA A 14 1.40 19.89 -7.42
N ASN A 15 1.64 20.87 -6.56
CA ASN A 15 2.93 21.05 -5.88
C ASN A 15 3.17 19.94 -4.87
N PHE A 16 2.18 19.54 -4.07
CA PHE A 16 2.30 18.43 -3.14
C PHE A 16 2.61 17.10 -3.86
N SER A 17 1.92 16.84 -4.98
CA SER A 17 2.21 15.67 -5.83
C SER A 17 3.63 15.71 -6.41
N ARG A 18 4.17 16.91 -6.71
CA ARG A 18 5.55 17.10 -7.22
C ARG A 18 6.62 17.05 -6.14
N GLU A 19 6.36 17.64 -4.97
CA GLU A 19 7.36 17.94 -3.94
C GLU A 19 7.42 16.87 -2.84
N ARG A 20 6.27 16.39 -2.34
CA ARG A 20 6.22 15.25 -1.41
C ARG A 20 6.26 13.92 -2.16
N GLY A 21 5.54 13.87 -3.29
CA GLY A 21 5.40 12.66 -4.09
C GLY A 21 4.72 11.52 -3.34
N ILE A 22 4.87 10.32 -3.90
CA ILE A 22 4.47 9.05 -3.29
C ILE A 22 5.71 8.47 -2.61
N SER A 23 5.52 7.90 -1.42
CA SER A 23 6.57 7.34 -0.60
C SER A 23 6.12 6.04 0.07
N PRO A 24 7.04 5.15 0.48
CA PRO A 24 6.67 3.95 1.21
C PRO A 24 5.82 4.28 2.45
N GLY A 25 4.76 3.50 2.64
CA GLY A 25 3.73 3.71 3.66
C GLY A 25 2.50 4.46 3.17
N ASP A 26 2.55 5.16 2.02
CA ASP A 26 1.36 5.77 1.43
C ASP A 26 0.35 4.70 0.98
N VAL A 27 -0.95 5.00 1.16
CA VAL A 27 -2.04 4.09 0.80
C VAL A 27 -2.80 4.63 -0.41
N LEU A 28 -2.80 3.81 -1.46
CA LEU A 28 -3.51 4.05 -2.70
C LEU A 28 -4.84 3.28 -2.71
N TYR A 29 -5.87 3.86 -3.34
CA TYR A 29 -7.15 3.21 -3.59
C TYR A 29 -7.48 3.25 -5.08
N LEU A 30 -7.24 2.12 -5.76
CA LEU A 30 -7.27 2.06 -7.23
C LEU A 30 -7.89 0.75 -7.72
N HIS A 31 -8.41 0.78 -8.96
CA HIS A 31 -8.86 -0.41 -9.65
C HIS A 31 -7.68 -1.34 -9.93
N CYS A 32 -7.80 -2.61 -9.54
CA CYS A 32 -6.77 -3.63 -9.69
C CYS A 32 -7.23 -4.69 -10.69
N ASP A 33 -6.81 -4.55 -11.94
CA ASP A 33 -7.13 -5.52 -13.00
C ASP A 33 -6.42 -6.88 -12.82
N PHE A 34 -5.39 -6.92 -11.97
CA PHE A 34 -4.65 -8.11 -11.61
C PHE A 34 -5.29 -8.92 -10.47
N THR A 35 -6.42 -8.47 -9.90
CA THR A 35 -7.19 -9.30 -8.98
C THR A 35 -8.27 -10.09 -9.72
N THR A 36 -8.72 -11.21 -9.16
CA THR A 36 -9.82 -12.01 -9.73
C THR A 36 -10.96 -12.12 -8.72
N PRO A 37 -12.14 -11.53 -8.99
CA PRO A 37 -12.42 -10.59 -10.09
C PRO A 37 -11.65 -9.26 -9.94
N PRO A 38 -11.47 -8.49 -11.02
CA PRO A 38 -10.99 -7.11 -10.95
C PRO A 38 -11.84 -6.28 -10.01
N LYS A 39 -11.21 -5.47 -9.16
CA LYS A 39 -11.92 -4.58 -8.22
C LYS A 39 -11.03 -3.47 -7.71
N VAL A 40 -11.66 -2.43 -7.18
CA VAL A 40 -10.96 -1.38 -6.45
C VAL A 40 -10.47 -1.92 -5.11
N LYS A 41 -9.20 -1.67 -4.79
CA LYS A 41 -8.57 -2.12 -3.55
C LYS A 41 -7.70 -1.03 -2.93
N TYR A 42 -7.59 -1.11 -1.61
CA TYR A 42 -6.53 -0.42 -0.87
C TYR A 42 -5.21 -1.15 -1.06
N MET A 43 -4.13 -0.40 -1.22
CA MET A 43 -2.78 -0.91 -1.40
C MET A 43 -1.78 0.01 -0.71
N VAL A 44 -0.80 -0.57 -0.03
CA VAL A 44 0.30 0.21 0.55
C VAL A 44 1.49 0.20 -0.39
N VAL A 45 2.10 1.37 -0.58
CA VAL A 45 3.34 1.55 -1.32
C VAL A 45 4.50 1.05 -0.49
N VAL A 46 5.34 0.20 -1.07
CA VAL A 46 6.51 -0.41 -0.41
C VAL A 46 7.82 -0.19 -1.16
N CYS A 47 7.76 0.31 -2.39
CA CYS A 47 8.90 0.80 -3.17
C CYS A 47 8.35 1.81 -4.21
N CYS A 48 9.08 2.89 -4.49
CA CYS A 48 8.64 3.87 -5.49
C CYS A 48 9.31 3.65 -6.87
N GLU A 49 10.49 3.04 -6.90
CA GLU A 49 11.28 2.85 -8.13
C GLU A 49 11.85 1.42 -8.21
N PRO A 50 11.16 0.50 -8.91
CA PRO A 50 9.82 0.65 -9.50
C PRO A 50 8.73 0.75 -8.44
N LEU A 51 7.56 1.28 -8.82
CA LEU A 51 6.41 1.33 -7.93
C LEU A 51 5.96 -0.11 -7.60
N LEU A 52 6.18 -0.52 -6.35
CA LEU A 52 5.73 -1.78 -5.80
C LEU A 52 4.71 -1.52 -4.70
N VAL A 53 3.61 -2.27 -4.74
CA VAL A 53 2.53 -2.18 -3.77
C VAL A 53 2.16 -3.55 -3.20
N LEU A 54 1.69 -3.57 -1.95
CA LEU A 54 1.07 -4.73 -1.32
C LEU A 54 -0.43 -4.49 -1.17
N LEU A 55 -1.24 -5.52 -1.40
CA LEU A 55 -2.69 -5.41 -1.24
C LEU A 55 -3.10 -5.39 0.22
N ILE A 56 -4.10 -4.57 0.55
CA ILE A 56 -4.79 -4.58 1.84
C ILE A 56 -6.11 -5.34 1.70
N ASN A 57 -6.32 -6.33 2.56
CA ASN A 57 -7.52 -7.17 2.56
C ASN A 57 -8.28 -7.04 3.88
N SER A 58 -9.60 -7.02 3.81
CA SER A 58 -10.49 -7.02 4.98
C SER A 58 -10.49 -8.33 5.77
N ASP A 59 -10.09 -9.43 5.12
CA ASP A 59 -10.05 -10.77 5.70
C ASP A 59 -8.95 -11.57 5.01
N ILE A 60 -8.43 -12.56 5.72
CA ILE A 60 -7.41 -13.48 5.25
C ILE A 60 -8.10 -14.72 4.67
N ASN A 61 -7.68 -15.12 3.47
CA ASN A 61 -8.21 -16.32 2.82
C ASN A 61 -7.92 -17.58 3.66
N GLU A 62 -8.87 -18.52 3.73
CA GLU A 62 -8.74 -19.79 4.46
C GLU A 62 -7.50 -20.62 4.06
N PHE A 63 -7.09 -20.57 2.80
CA PHE A 63 -5.86 -21.21 2.34
C PHE A 63 -4.62 -20.64 3.06
N ILE A 64 -4.58 -19.32 3.25
CA ILE A 64 -3.49 -18.62 3.96
C ILE A 64 -3.56 -18.96 5.46
N LYS A 65 -4.76 -18.91 6.07
CA LYS A 65 -4.96 -19.24 7.50
C LYS A 65 -4.46 -20.64 7.88
N ARG A 66 -4.55 -21.61 6.95
CA ARG A 66 -4.10 -22.99 7.16
C ARG A 66 -2.60 -23.21 6.94
N ASN A 67 -1.87 -22.18 6.50
CA ASN A 67 -0.44 -22.28 6.20
C ASN A 67 0.34 -21.26 7.03
N ASN A 68 1.09 -21.73 8.02
CA ASN A 68 1.84 -20.88 8.95
C ASN A 68 2.85 -19.95 8.24
N ASP A 69 3.51 -20.40 7.17
CA ASP A 69 4.47 -19.57 6.42
C ASP A 69 3.75 -18.41 5.70
N LEU A 70 2.55 -18.65 5.16
CA LEU A 70 1.75 -17.61 4.49
C LEU A 70 1.06 -16.68 5.49
N MET A 71 0.62 -17.23 6.62
CA MET A 71 0.00 -16.48 7.70
C MET A 71 1.00 -15.51 8.35
N ALA A 72 2.26 -15.92 8.51
CA ALA A 72 3.33 -15.04 8.98
C ALA A 72 3.62 -13.85 8.04
N CYS A 73 3.14 -13.92 6.79
CA CYS A 73 3.22 -12.82 5.83
C CYS A 73 2.00 -11.88 5.87
N GLN A 74 1.06 -12.04 6.83
CA GLN A 74 -0.09 -11.15 6.98
C GLN A 74 0.16 -10.19 8.14
N VAL A 75 0.15 -8.88 7.87
CA VAL A 75 0.34 -7.84 8.89
C VAL A 75 -0.99 -7.19 9.18
N GLU A 76 -1.45 -7.27 10.42
CA GLU A 76 -2.67 -6.64 10.87
C GLU A 76 -2.51 -5.12 10.94
N ILE A 77 -3.54 -4.41 10.47
CA ILE A 77 -3.69 -2.96 10.61
C ILE A 77 -5.09 -2.69 11.16
N ASN A 78 -5.16 -1.97 12.26
CA ASN A 78 -6.44 -1.66 12.90
C ASN A 78 -7.08 -0.41 12.26
N ARG A 79 -8.40 -0.31 12.38
CA ARG A 79 -9.18 0.84 11.92
C ARG A 79 -8.92 2.09 12.78
N GLU A 80 -8.61 1.90 14.06
CA GLU A 80 -8.44 2.99 15.03
C GLU A 80 -7.28 3.92 14.67
N ASP A 81 -6.19 3.37 14.13
CA ASP A 81 -5.00 4.10 13.71
C ASP A 81 -5.05 4.54 12.23
N HIS A 82 -6.11 4.17 11.49
CA HIS A 82 -6.20 4.32 10.03
C HIS A 82 -7.61 4.70 9.56
N ASP A 83 -7.92 6.00 9.55
CA ASP A 83 -9.26 6.53 9.20
C ASP A 83 -9.80 6.13 7.82
N PHE A 84 -8.94 5.73 6.88
CA PHE A 84 -9.35 5.24 5.56
C PHE A 84 -9.95 3.82 5.60
N LEU A 85 -9.72 3.07 6.69
CA LEU A 85 -10.29 1.75 6.87
C LEU A 85 -11.72 1.83 7.42
N LYS A 86 -12.56 0.92 6.96
CA LYS A 86 -13.91 0.74 7.52
C LYS A 86 -13.94 -0.28 8.67
N TRP A 87 -12.94 -1.15 8.72
CA TRP A 87 -12.75 -2.24 9.69
C TRP A 87 -11.27 -2.65 9.67
N ASP A 88 -10.85 -3.37 10.70
CA ASP A 88 -9.49 -3.92 10.81
C ASP A 88 -9.19 -4.79 9.59
N SER A 89 -7.97 -4.68 9.08
CA SER A 89 -7.57 -5.25 7.80
C SER A 89 -6.15 -5.81 7.88
N PHE A 90 -5.69 -6.40 6.79
CA PHE A 90 -4.40 -7.08 6.71
C PHE A 90 -3.64 -6.64 5.47
N VAL A 91 -2.39 -6.21 5.63
CA VAL A 91 -1.45 -6.06 4.53
C VAL A 91 -0.93 -7.44 4.15
N ASN A 92 -1.17 -7.83 2.90
CA ASN A 92 -0.73 -9.10 2.36
C ASN A 92 0.71 -9.02 1.84
N CYS A 93 1.68 -9.48 2.62
CA CYS A 93 3.11 -9.48 2.28
C CYS A 93 3.57 -10.76 1.55
N ILE A 94 2.64 -11.52 0.98
CA ILE A 94 2.93 -12.72 0.15
C ILE A 94 3.52 -12.29 -1.20
N GLU A 95 2.91 -11.29 -1.83
CA GLU A 95 3.21 -10.86 -3.19
C GLU A 95 3.16 -9.34 -3.28
N ALA A 96 4.18 -8.77 -3.94
CA ALA A 96 4.20 -7.37 -4.32
C ALA A 96 3.90 -7.22 -5.81
N HIS A 97 3.08 -6.23 -6.14
CA HIS A 97 2.65 -5.97 -7.50
C HIS A 97 3.36 -4.75 -8.07
N ALA A 98 3.93 -4.91 -9.26
CA ALA A 98 4.48 -3.84 -10.09
C ALA A 98 3.47 -3.44 -11.19
N ALA A 99 2.23 -3.17 -10.79
CA ALA A 99 1.10 -3.08 -11.70
C ALA A 99 0.78 -1.65 -12.18
N PHE A 100 1.46 -0.64 -11.64
CA PHE A 100 1.13 0.76 -11.88
C PHE A 100 2.37 1.55 -12.29
N ASP A 101 2.19 2.46 -13.24
CA ASP A 101 3.19 3.45 -13.60
C ASP A 101 3.13 4.62 -12.61
N LEU A 102 4.29 5.00 -12.06
CA LEU A 102 4.38 6.02 -11.02
C LEU A 102 3.88 7.39 -11.51
N GLU A 103 4.19 7.77 -12.75
CA GLU A 103 3.80 9.07 -13.30
C GLU A 103 2.28 9.12 -13.53
N ILE A 104 1.69 8.02 -14.02
CA ILE A 104 0.23 7.90 -14.14
C ILE A 104 -0.45 8.04 -12.77
N ILE A 105 0.13 7.48 -11.70
CA ILE A 105 -0.44 7.65 -10.36
C ILE A 105 -0.31 9.10 -9.87
N LYS A 106 0.83 9.76 -10.10
CA LYS A 106 1.02 11.18 -9.74
C LYS A 106 0.01 12.09 -10.44
N GLU A 107 -0.27 11.84 -11.72
CA GLU A 107 -1.30 12.55 -12.49
C GLU A 107 -2.69 12.33 -11.88
N LYS A 108 -3.04 11.06 -11.58
CA LYS A 108 -4.32 10.72 -10.93
C LYS A 108 -4.48 11.42 -9.58
N ILE A 109 -3.42 11.48 -8.76
CA ILE A 109 -3.43 12.19 -7.47
C ILE A 109 -3.63 13.70 -7.65
N ALA A 110 -3.02 14.31 -8.68
CA ALA A 110 -3.19 15.74 -8.93
C ALA A 110 -4.64 16.11 -9.28
N ILE A 111 -5.38 15.20 -9.93
CA ILE A 111 -6.77 15.41 -10.34
C ILE A 111 -7.75 14.99 -9.23
N GLN A 112 -7.51 13.84 -8.59
CA GLN A 112 -8.45 13.14 -7.69
C GLN A 112 -7.77 12.74 -6.37
N TYR A 113 -7.14 13.71 -5.71
CA TYR A 113 -6.29 13.49 -4.54
C TYR A 113 -6.95 12.58 -3.48
N GLY A 114 -8.10 12.99 -2.95
CA GLY A 114 -8.78 12.28 -1.86
C GLY A 114 -9.36 10.93 -2.27
N ASP A 115 -9.55 10.68 -3.56
CA ASP A 115 -10.05 9.42 -4.09
C ASP A 115 -8.94 8.39 -4.33
N VAL A 116 -7.72 8.85 -4.61
CA VAL A 116 -6.58 8.00 -4.92
C VAL A 116 -5.67 7.79 -3.72
N LEU A 117 -5.22 8.87 -3.07
CA LEU A 117 -4.31 8.82 -1.92
C LEU A 117 -5.12 8.95 -0.63
N LYS A 118 -5.23 7.85 0.12
CA LYS A 118 -6.18 7.73 1.24
C LYS A 118 -5.57 7.99 2.61
N GLY A 119 -4.25 8.03 2.69
CA GLY A 119 -3.52 8.23 3.94
C GLY A 119 -2.22 7.45 3.94
N ARG A 120 -1.77 7.08 5.14
CA ARG A 120 -0.56 6.28 5.36
C ARG A 120 -0.83 5.18 6.36
N ILE A 121 -0.09 4.08 6.22
CA ILE A 121 0.07 3.10 7.30
C ILE A 121 1.04 3.66 8.35
N THR A 122 0.81 3.40 9.63
CA THR A 122 1.70 3.83 10.71
C THR A 122 3.10 3.22 10.60
N ASP A 123 4.11 3.89 11.14
CA ASP A 123 5.48 3.39 11.16
C ASP A 123 5.61 2.05 11.90
N HIS A 124 4.78 1.82 12.92
CA HIS A 124 4.72 0.52 13.62
C HIS A 124 4.34 -0.62 12.68
N CYS A 125 3.25 -0.43 11.93
CA CYS A 125 2.80 -1.42 10.96
C CYS A 125 3.79 -1.53 9.78
N MET A 126 4.46 -0.46 9.37
CA MET A 126 5.51 -0.52 8.34
C MET A 126 6.74 -1.33 8.79
N ARG A 127 7.14 -1.27 10.07
CA ARG A 127 8.16 -2.18 10.62
C ARG A 127 7.71 -3.64 10.54
N GLN A 128 6.45 -3.93 10.87
CA GLN A 128 5.89 -5.28 10.74
C GLN A 128 5.84 -5.75 9.28
N VAL A 129 5.47 -4.88 8.33
CA VAL A 129 5.53 -5.17 6.89
C VAL A 129 6.95 -5.51 6.46
N ARG A 130 7.94 -4.73 6.88
CA ARG A 130 9.35 -5.01 6.59
C ARG A 130 9.75 -6.40 7.12
N CYS A 131 9.43 -6.72 8.38
CA CYS A 131 9.71 -8.03 8.97
C CYS A 131 9.01 -9.17 8.22
N ALA A 132 7.73 -9.02 7.87
CA ALA A 132 6.96 -10.01 7.12
C ALA A 132 7.58 -10.27 5.72
N VAL A 133 8.00 -9.21 5.03
CA VAL A 133 8.72 -9.32 3.75
C VAL A 133 10.07 -10.01 3.92
N GLU A 134 10.80 -9.70 5.00
CA GLU A 134 12.10 -10.30 5.31
C GLU A 134 12.02 -11.81 5.55
N ILE A 135 10.98 -12.29 6.26
CA ILE A 135 10.80 -13.73 6.51
C ILE A 135 10.09 -14.46 5.36
N SER A 136 9.44 -13.74 4.45
CA SER A 136 8.69 -14.34 3.33
C SER A 136 9.60 -15.22 2.48
N LYS A 137 9.23 -16.50 2.39
CA LYS A 137 9.91 -17.52 1.55
C LYS A 137 9.41 -17.52 0.10
N ILE A 138 8.28 -16.88 -0.14
CA ILE A 138 7.53 -16.95 -1.39
C ILE A 138 7.58 -15.66 -2.21
N MET A 139 7.84 -14.52 -1.58
CA MET A 139 7.96 -13.26 -2.30
C MET A 139 9.08 -13.34 -3.34
N VAL A 140 8.79 -12.84 -4.55
CA VAL A 140 9.77 -12.76 -5.64
C VAL A 140 11.05 -12.09 -5.14
N LYS A 141 12.19 -12.79 -5.25
CA LYS A 141 13.49 -12.37 -4.70
C LYS A 141 13.88 -10.94 -5.06
N ARG A 142 13.61 -10.53 -6.31
CA ARG A 142 13.87 -9.16 -6.79
C ARG A 142 13.01 -8.13 -6.04
N HIS A 143 11.70 -8.38 -5.91
CA HIS A 143 10.79 -7.48 -5.18
C HIS A 143 11.18 -7.40 -3.71
N LYS A 144 11.46 -8.55 -3.07
CA LYS A 144 11.92 -8.60 -1.68
C LYS A 144 13.16 -7.73 -1.46
N LYS A 145 14.18 -7.84 -2.32
CA LYS A 145 15.40 -7.02 -2.21
C LYS A 145 15.09 -5.52 -2.33
N LEU A 146 14.26 -5.13 -3.31
CA LEU A 146 13.89 -3.73 -3.55
C LEU A 146 13.09 -3.15 -2.38
N ILE A 147 12.13 -3.91 -1.86
CA ILE A 147 11.29 -3.51 -0.73
C ILE A 147 12.15 -3.37 0.53
N LEU A 148 13.00 -4.33 0.86
CA LEU A 148 13.85 -4.24 2.05
C LEU A 148 14.81 -3.04 1.98
N ALA A 149 15.36 -2.73 0.81
CA ALA A 149 16.16 -1.54 0.61
C ALA A 149 15.33 -0.24 0.78
N ALA A 150 14.13 -0.20 0.21
CA ALA A 150 13.23 0.95 0.33
C ALA A 150 12.70 1.17 1.76
N LEU A 151 12.66 0.11 2.57
CA LEU A 151 12.17 0.12 3.94
C LEU A 151 13.30 0.11 5.00
N GLN A 152 14.54 0.41 4.63
CA GLN A 152 15.70 0.39 5.55
C GLN A 152 15.54 1.29 6.79
N HIS A 153 14.72 2.35 6.72
CA HIS A 153 14.48 3.25 7.85
C HIS A 153 13.41 2.72 8.84
N TYR A 154 12.76 1.62 8.50
CA TYR A 154 11.82 0.89 9.35
C TYR A 154 12.47 -0.37 9.95
N GLU A 155 13.76 -0.31 10.27
CA GLU A 155 14.46 -1.30 11.09
C GLU A 155 14.01 -1.27 12.56
#